data_AF-A0A947YDJ6-F1
#
_entry.id   AF-A0A947YDJ6-F1
#
_cell.length_a   1.000
_cell.length_b   1.000
_cell.length_c   1.000
_cell.angle_alpha   90.00
_cell.angle_beta   90.00
_cell.angle_gamma   90.00
#
_symmetry.space_group_name_H-M   'P 1'
#
loop_
_entity.id
_entity.type
_entity.pdbx_description
1 polymer ?
#
loop_
_entity_poly.entity_id
_entity_poly.type
_entity_poly.pdbx_seq_one_letter_code
_entity_poly.pdbx_strand_id
1 'polypeptide(L)'
;DVLGEIFRYIVLLIFFVTGVNLLGLSTVTQVLNGVLAYLPQVFAAILILISGILLAGFLEKVVKGSLGSIDLRSSRLMGKFTSYLIMVITVLAAISQLGIAQPFVGTIFIGFVAMLSLALGLGFGLGSKDLIKQVLEDWHKNFRKDTK
;
A
#
# COMPACT_ATOMS: atom_id res chain seq x y z
N ASP A 1 0.80 23.87 -16.66
CA ASP A 1 1.85 23.56 -17.67
C ASP A 1 2.04 22.07 -17.90
N VAL A 2 2.51 21.29 -16.93
CA VAL A 2 2.83 19.85 -17.12
C VAL A 2 1.63 19.01 -17.61
N LEU A 3 0.43 19.20 -17.07
CA LEU A 3 -0.78 18.46 -17.49
C LEU A 3 -1.20 18.76 -18.94
N GLY A 4 -1.07 20.01 -19.38
CA GLY A 4 -1.40 20.41 -20.75
C GLY A 4 -0.40 19.85 -21.77
N GLU A 5 0.88 19.78 -21.38
CA GLU A 5 1.92 19.20 -22.19
C GLU A 5 1.74 17.69 -22.36
N ILE A 6 1.38 16.98 -21.28
CA ILE A 6 1.00 15.56 -21.34
C ILE A 6 -0.18 15.35 -22.30
N PHE A 7 -1.24 16.16 -22.18
CA PHE A 7 -2.42 16.07 -23.05
C PHE A 7 -2.07 16.28 -24.54
N ARG A 8 -1.19 17.24 -24.84
CA ARG A 8 -0.70 17.48 -26.21
C ARG A 8 -0.02 16.24 -26.79
N TYR A 9 0.86 15.59 -26.03
CA TYR A 9 1.53 14.37 -26.48
C TYR A 9 0.57 13.19 -26.64
N ILE A 10 -0.45 13.06 -25.77
CA ILE A 10 -1.49 12.03 -25.92
C ILE A 10 -2.25 12.20 -27.23
N VAL A 11 -2.75 13.41 -27.50
CA VAL A 11 -3.52 13.69 -28.72
C VAL A 11 -2.67 13.43 -29.97
N LEU A 12 -1.39 13.85 -29.94
CA LEU A 12 -0.44 13.57 -31.02
C LEU A 12 -0.21 12.06 -31.21
N LEU A 13 -0.07 11.31 -30.11
CA LEU A 13 0.11 9.85 -30.16
C LEU A 13 -1.13 9.16 -30.75
N ILE A 14 -2.34 9.53 -30.34
CA ILE A 14 -3.60 9.00 -30.87
C ILE A 14 -3.68 9.24 -32.38
N PHE A 15 -3.39 10.45 -32.83
CA PHE A 15 -3.39 10.80 -34.25
C PHE A 15 -2.39 9.95 -35.04
N PHE A 16 -1.20 9.71 -34.47
CA PHE A 16 -0.19 8.84 -35.05
C PHE A 16 -0.65 7.39 -35.14
N VAL A 17 -1.29 6.84 -34.10
CA VAL A 17 -1.87 5.49 -34.10
C VAL A 17 -2.91 5.35 -35.20
N THR A 18 -3.81 6.33 -35.34
CA THR A 18 -4.82 6.34 -36.39
C THR A 18 -4.18 6.37 -37.78
N GLY A 19 -3.14 7.18 -37.99
CA GLY A 19 -2.39 7.22 -39.26
C GLY A 19 -1.72 5.89 -39.60
N VAL A 20 -1.06 5.25 -38.63
CA VAL A 20 -0.44 3.93 -38.79
C VAL A 20 -1.49 2.83 -39.07
N ASN A 21 -2.65 2.92 -38.44
CA ASN A 21 -3.75 1.98 -38.65
C ASN A 21 -4.31 2.08 -40.07
N LEU A 22 -4.43 3.30 -40.62
CA LEU A 22 -4.83 3.51 -42.02
C LEU A 22 -3.83 2.93 -43.03
N LEU A 23 -2.54 2.89 -42.66
CA LEU A 23 -1.49 2.25 -43.47
C LEU A 23 -1.51 0.71 -43.39
N GLY A 24 -2.43 0.11 -42.64
CA GLY A 24 -2.57 -1.34 -42.51
C GLY A 24 -1.51 -2.01 -41.63
N LEU A 25 -0.70 -1.23 -40.90
CA LEU A 25 0.40 -1.72 -40.04
C LEU A 25 -0.14 -2.19 -38.67
N SER A 26 -0.89 -3.30 -38.68
CA SER A 26 -1.58 -3.84 -37.50
C SER A 26 -0.65 -4.08 -36.29
N THR A 27 0.55 -4.60 -36.51
CA THR A 27 1.55 -4.83 -35.45
C THR A 27 1.97 -3.54 -34.76
N VAL A 28 2.20 -2.47 -35.53
CA VAL A 28 2.63 -1.17 -34.97
C VAL A 28 1.47 -0.53 -34.20
N THR A 29 0.24 -0.61 -34.73
CA THR A 29 -0.98 -0.16 -34.04
C THR A 29 -1.17 -0.87 -32.70
N GLN A 30 -0.91 -2.19 -32.61
CA GLN A 30 -1.01 -2.93 -31.34
C GLN A 30 -0.02 -2.42 -30.29
N VAL A 31 1.24 -2.21 -30.68
CA VAL A 31 2.27 -1.68 -29.76
C VAL A 31 1.88 -0.28 -29.28
N LEU A 32 1.44 0.60 -30.18
CA LEU A 32 1.02 1.96 -29.84
C LEU A 32 -0.20 1.98 -28.90
N ASN A 33 -1.17 1.09 -29.12
CA ASN A 33 -2.32 0.93 -28.21
C ASN A 33 -1.88 0.45 -26.82
N GLY A 34 -0.88 -0.41 -26.73
CA GLY A 34 -0.28 -0.81 -25.45
C GLY A 34 0.32 0.38 -24.70
N VAL A 35 1.01 1.28 -25.40
CA VAL A 35 1.56 2.52 -24.81
C VAL A 35 0.45 3.45 -24.32
N LEU A 36 -0.62 3.61 -25.10
CA LEU A 36 -1.80 4.38 -24.68
C LEU A 36 -2.47 3.80 -23.42
N ALA A 37 -2.57 2.48 -23.32
CA ALA A 37 -3.13 1.79 -22.15
C ALA A 37 -2.25 1.92 -20.89
N TYR A 38 -0.96 2.18 -21.06
CA TYR A 38 -0.02 2.38 -19.95
C TYR A 38 -0.15 3.78 -19.30
N LEU A 39 -0.62 4.78 -20.04
CA LEU A 39 -0.76 6.14 -19.54
C LEU A 39 -1.68 6.26 -18.30
N PRO A 40 -2.89 5.68 -18.32
CA PRO A 40 -3.76 5.65 -17.14
C PRO A 40 -3.09 4.97 -15.93
N GLN A 41 -2.29 3.92 -16.16
CA GLN A 41 -1.59 3.19 -15.10
C GLN A 41 -0.51 4.06 -14.46
N VAL A 42 0.27 4.79 -15.26
CA VAL A 42 1.26 5.76 -14.77
C VAL A 42 0.59 6.86 -13.96
N PHE A 43 -0.53 7.40 -14.43
CA PHE A 43 -1.27 8.42 -13.70
C PHE A 43 -1.77 7.90 -12.34
N ALA A 44 -2.34 6.68 -12.31
CA ALA A 44 -2.76 6.04 -11.07
C ALA A 44 -1.58 5.79 -10.11
N ALA A 45 -0.42 5.35 -10.61
CA ALA A 45 0.77 5.15 -9.78
C ALA A 45 1.27 6.45 -9.14
N ILE A 46 1.24 7.57 -9.88
CA ILE A 46 1.58 8.90 -9.35
C ILE A 46 0.58 9.30 -8.25
N LEU A 47 -0.72 9.09 -8.46
CA LEU A 47 -1.73 9.38 -7.45
C LEU A 47 -1.53 8.54 -6.17
N ILE A 48 -1.17 7.26 -6.32
CA ILE A 48 -0.84 6.38 -5.19
C ILE A 48 0.35 6.93 -4.43
N LEU A 49 1.43 7.32 -5.11
CA LEU A 49 2.62 7.90 -4.47
C LEU A 49 2.28 9.18 -3.70
N ILE A 50 1.56 10.12 -4.32
CA ILE A 50 1.17 11.37 -3.66
C ILE A 50 0.34 11.07 -2.41
N SER A 51 -0.67 10.20 -2.54
CA SER A 51 -1.56 9.82 -1.44
C SER A 51 -0.79 9.14 -0.31
N GLY A 52 0.14 8.25 -0.64
CA GLY A 52 0.94 7.54 0.35
C GLY A 52 1.97 8.41 1.07
N ILE A 53 2.56 9.41 0.40
CA ILE A 53 3.41 10.41 1.06
C ILE A 53 2.60 11.20 2.10
N LEU A 54 1.38 11.62 1.74
CA LEU A 54 0.48 12.33 2.65
C LEU A 54 0.09 11.44 3.84
N LEU A 55 -0.25 10.17 3.58
CA LEU A 55 -0.56 9.17 4.60
C LEU A 55 0.62 8.89 5.53
N ALA A 56 1.83 8.77 4.99
CA ALA A 56 3.05 8.56 5.77
C ALA A 56 3.29 9.71 6.75
N GLY A 57 3.19 10.95 6.27
CA GLY A 57 3.33 12.15 7.10
C GLY A 57 2.21 12.30 8.14
N PHE A 58 0.98 11.92 7.80
CA PHE A 58 -0.14 11.93 8.73
C PHE A 58 0.08 10.93 9.88
N LEU A 59 0.37 9.67 9.54
CA LEU A 59 0.57 8.61 10.53
C LEU A 59 1.83 8.85 11.38
N GLU A 60 2.89 9.43 10.81
CA GLU A 60 4.06 9.89 11.58
C GLU A 60 3.67 10.90 12.66
N LYS A 61 2.80 11.87 12.34
CA LYS A 61 2.31 12.86 13.32
C LYS A 61 1.43 12.22 14.39
N VAL A 62 0.56 11.29 14.01
CA VAL A 62 -0.29 10.54 14.96
C VAL A 62 0.58 9.78 15.96
N VAL A 63 1.56 9.02 15.47
CA VAL A 63 2.48 8.25 16.35
C VAL A 63 3.29 9.18 17.25
N LYS A 64 3.80 10.29 16.71
CA LYS A 64 4.53 11.28 17.52
C LYS A 64 3.65 11.92 18.61
N GLY A 65 2.40 12.22 18.29
CA GLY A 65 1.42 12.77 19.23
C GLY A 65 1.09 11.80 20.36
N SER A 66 0.93 10.51 20.03
CA SER A 66 0.61 9.47 21.01
C SER A 66 1.77 9.13 21.94
N LEU A 67 3.02 9.14 21.46
CA LEU A 67 4.21 8.85 22.27
C LEU A 67 4.87 10.10 22.89
N GLY A 68 4.43 11.30 22.50
CA GLY A 68 5.00 12.56 22.97
C GLY A 68 4.86 12.77 24.49
N SER A 69 3.93 12.07 25.13
CA SER A 69 3.71 12.08 26.59
C SER A 69 4.72 11.23 27.37
N ILE A 70 5.46 10.33 26.72
CA ILE A 70 6.34 9.36 27.39
C ILE A 70 7.82 9.75 27.24
N ASP A 71 8.29 9.90 26.01
CA ASP A 71 9.67 10.32 25.70
C ASP A 71 9.78 10.96 24.32
N LEU A 72 10.34 12.17 24.26
CA LEU A 72 10.50 12.95 23.04
C LEU A 72 11.46 12.28 22.03
N ARG A 73 12.46 11.55 22.51
CA ARG A 73 13.45 10.90 21.64
C ARG A 73 12.88 9.64 20.99
N SER A 74 12.26 8.78 21.79
CA SER A 74 11.57 7.57 21.33
C SER A 74 10.40 7.89 20.40
N SER A 75 9.57 8.88 20.74
CA SER A 75 8.44 9.34 19.92
C SER A 75 8.87 9.72 18.50
N ARG A 76 9.99 10.46 18.37
CA ARG A 76 10.50 10.90 17.07
C ARG A 76 11.02 9.74 16.22
N LEU A 77 11.69 8.77 16.85
CA LEU A 77 12.20 7.57 16.16
C LEU A 77 11.06 6.67 15.69
N MET A 78 10.08 6.40 16.56
CA MET A 78 8.92 5.56 16.23
C MET A 78 8.08 6.19 15.13
N GLY A 79 7.82 7.50 15.18
CA GLY A 79 7.09 8.19 14.12
C GLY A 79 7.78 8.09 12.76
N LYS A 80 9.11 8.28 12.71
CA LYS A 80 9.88 8.13 11.47
C LYS A 80 9.87 6.68 10.97
N PHE A 81 9.95 5.71 11.87
CA PHE A 81 9.88 4.30 11.52
C PHE A 81 8.54 3.95 10.87
N THR A 82 7.42 4.43 11.44
CA THR A 82 6.09 4.27 10.85
C THR A 82 5.99 4.92 9.46
N SER A 83 6.47 6.15 9.31
CA SER A 83 6.52 6.87 8.02
C SER A 83 7.25 6.05 6.95
N TYR A 84 8.41 5.48 7.31
CA TYR A 84 9.22 4.66 6.42
C TYR A 84 8.50 3.38 5.99
N LEU A 85 7.81 2.69 6.91
CA LEU A 85 7.02 1.51 6.58
C LEU A 85 5.90 1.82 5.57
N ILE A 86 5.18 2.91 5.78
CA ILE A 86 4.10 3.33 4.87
C ILE A 86 4.66 3.69 3.50
N MET A 87 5.82 4.35 3.46
CA MET A 87 6.47 4.70 2.20
C MET A 87 6.91 3.46 1.42
N VAL A 88 7.48 2.44 2.08
CA VAL A 88 7.83 1.17 1.44
C VAL A 88 6.58 0.51 0.83
N ILE A 89 5.48 0.42 1.58
CA ILE A 89 4.21 -0.15 1.07
C ILE A 89 3.66 0.65 -0.10
N THR A 90 3.71 1.98 -0.02
CA THR A 90 3.23 2.89 -1.07
C THR A 90 4.03 2.70 -2.36
N VAL A 91 5.37 2.63 -2.25
CA VAL A 91 6.24 2.42 -3.42
C VAL A 91 5.96 1.05 -4.04
N LEU A 92 5.80 -0.01 -3.24
CA LEU A 92 5.43 -1.33 -3.74
C LEU A 92 4.07 -1.32 -4.45
N ALA A 93 3.08 -0.62 -3.88
CA ALA A 93 1.76 -0.48 -4.49
C ALA A 93 1.82 0.30 -5.82
N ALA A 94 2.62 1.37 -5.89
CA ALA A 94 2.81 2.15 -7.11
C ALA A 94 3.51 1.33 -8.21
N ILE A 95 4.54 0.55 -7.85
CA ILE A 95 5.22 -0.36 -8.79
C ILE A 95 4.24 -1.44 -9.29
N SER A 96 3.42 -1.99 -8.40
CA SER A 96 2.36 -2.93 -8.78
C SER A 96 1.38 -2.28 -9.77
N GLN A 97 0.93 -1.05 -9.51
CA GLN A 97 0.01 -0.32 -10.38
C GLN A 97 0.59 -0.07 -11.79
N LEU A 98 1.91 0.10 -11.90
CA LEU A 98 2.59 0.21 -13.18
C LEU A 98 2.60 -1.09 -14.00
N GLY A 99 2.19 -2.23 -13.44
CA GLY A 99 2.14 -3.49 -14.20
C GLY A 99 3.52 -4.13 -14.45
N ILE A 100 4.61 -3.50 -14.01
CA ILE A 100 5.98 -3.97 -14.25
C ILE A 100 6.22 -5.22 -13.41
N ALA A 101 6.54 -6.33 -14.07
CA ALA A 101 6.81 -7.62 -13.42
C ALA A 101 5.74 -7.99 -12.36
N GLN A 102 4.46 -7.76 -12.69
CA GLN A 102 3.30 -8.00 -11.82
C GLN A 102 3.37 -9.29 -10.97
N PRO A 103 3.72 -10.47 -11.52
CA PRO A 103 3.81 -11.69 -10.72
C PRO A 103 4.90 -11.63 -9.64
N PHE A 104 6.02 -10.98 -9.95
CA PHE A 104 7.14 -10.82 -9.02
C PHE A 104 6.80 -9.86 -7.89
N VAL A 105 6.26 -8.68 -8.24
CA VAL A 105 5.84 -7.66 -7.27
C VAL A 105 4.72 -8.19 -6.38
N GLY A 106 3.74 -8.88 -6.97
CA GLY A 106 2.64 -9.52 -6.24
C GLY A 106 3.13 -10.57 -5.24
N THR A 107 4.09 -11.43 -5.64
CA THR A 107 4.67 -12.45 -4.75
C THR A 107 5.39 -11.81 -3.57
N ILE A 108 6.20 -10.77 -3.79
CA ILE A 108 6.88 -10.04 -2.71
C ILE A 108 5.87 -9.38 -1.78
N PHE A 109 4.84 -8.74 -2.32
CA PHE A 109 3.81 -8.08 -1.54
C PHE A 109 3.05 -9.07 -0.65
N ILE A 110 2.60 -10.20 -1.22
CA ILE A 110 1.94 -11.27 -0.46
C ILE A 110 2.88 -11.81 0.62
N GLY A 111 4.14 -12.07 0.30
CA GLY A 111 5.14 -12.54 1.27
C GLY A 111 5.36 -11.56 2.43
N PHE A 112 5.44 -10.26 2.14
CA PHE A 112 5.58 -9.21 3.13
C PHE A 112 4.35 -9.10 4.05
N VAL A 113 3.15 -9.10 3.46
CA VAL A 113 1.89 -9.08 4.23
C VAL A 113 1.74 -10.34 5.07
N ALA A 114 2.10 -11.51 4.54
CA ALA A 114 2.08 -12.76 5.29
C ALA A 114 3.05 -12.73 6.49
N MET A 115 4.27 -12.22 6.30
CA MET A 115 5.23 -12.02 7.40
C MET A 115 4.67 -11.12 8.50
N LEU A 116 4.09 -9.97 8.15
CA LEU A 116 3.47 -9.05 9.12
C LEU A 116 2.27 -9.68 9.82
N SER A 117 1.39 -10.34 9.07
CA SER A 117 0.22 -11.02 9.62
C SER A 117 0.61 -12.11 10.61
N LEU A 118 1.67 -12.88 10.31
CA LEU A 118 2.19 -13.90 11.22
C LEU A 118 2.86 -13.28 12.44
N ALA A 119 3.68 -12.25 12.28
CA ALA A 119 4.34 -11.57 13.39
C ALA A 119 3.32 -10.96 14.38
N LEU A 120 2.32 -10.26 13.86
CA LEU A 120 1.25 -9.69 14.68
C LEU A 120 0.36 -10.79 15.26
N GLY A 121 -0.06 -11.76 14.46
CA GLY A 121 -0.94 -12.85 14.91
C GLY A 121 -0.30 -13.69 16.01
N LEU A 122 0.97 -14.09 15.86
CA LEU A 122 1.71 -14.83 16.88
C LEU A 122 2.06 -13.94 18.08
N GLY A 123 2.46 -12.69 17.85
CA GLY A 123 2.80 -11.74 18.91
C GLY A 123 1.60 -11.46 19.83
N PHE A 124 0.45 -11.12 19.25
CA PHE A 124 -0.78 -10.93 20.02
C PHE A 124 -1.32 -12.24 20.58
N GLY A 125 -1.27 -13.34 19.83
CA GLY A 125 -1.79 -14.64 20.26
C GLY A 125 -1.04 -15.19 21.47
N LEU A 126 0.30 -15.19 21.43
CA LEU A 126 1.13 -15.64 22.55
C LEU A 126 1.12 -14.61 23.69
N GLY A 127 1.15 -13.31 23.38
CA GLY A 127 1.15 -12.24 24.39
C GLY A 127 -0.15 -12.12 25.18
N SER A 128 -1.29 -12.52 24.60
CA SER A 128 -2.60 -12.46 25.27
C SER A 128 -2.98 -13.75 26.01
N LYS A 129 -2.13 -14.77 25.98
CA LYS A 129 -2.42 -16.11 26.54
C LYS A 129 -2.85 -16.06 28.00
N ASP A 130 -2.14 -15.29 28.83
CA ASP A 130 -2.43 -15.20 30.26
C ASP A 130 -3.72 -14.41 30.54
N LEU A 131 -3.97 -13.36 29.75
CA LEU A 131 -5.20 -12.56 29.83
C LEU A 131 -6.43 -13.41 29.49
N ILE A 132 -6.36 -14.19 28.41
CA ILE A 132 -7.42 -15.12 28.01
C ILE A 132 -7.62 -16.19 29.07
N LYS A 133 -6.53 -16.71 29.67
CA LYS A 133 -6.61 -17.70 30.74
C LYS A 133 -7.37 -17.16 31.96
N GLN A 134 -7.07 -15.93 32.41
CA GLN A 134 -7.78 -15.31 33.52
C GLN A 134 -9.26 -15.08 33.22
N VAL A 135 -9.58 -14.54 32.04
CA VAL A 135 -10.98 -14.33 31.61
C VAL A 135 -11.76 -15.65 31.60
N LEU A 136 -11.14 -16.74 31.13
CA LEU A 136 -11.77 -18.05 31.06
C LEU A 136 -11.97 -18.67 32.46
N GLU A 137 -11.01 -18.50 33.37
CA GLU A 137 -11.11 -18.97 34.77
C GLU A 137 -12.20 -18.23 35.55
N ASP A 138 -12.31 -16.90 35.36
CA ASP A 138 -13.35 -16.09 36.00
C ASP A 138 -14.74 -16.42 35.47
N TRP A 139 -14.86 -16.63 34.15
CA TRP A 139 -16.10 -17.09 33.53
C TRP A 139 -16.53 -18.45 34.11
N HIS A 140 -15.60 -19.41 34.18
CA HIS A 140 -15.90 -20.74 34.74
C HIS A 140 -16.31 -20.68 36.23
N LYS A 141 -15.70 -19.79 37.03
CA LYS A 141 -16.09 -19.57 38.43
C LYS A 141 -17.50 -19.00 38.58
N ASN A 142 -17.89 -18.08 37.70
CA ASN A 142 -19.21 -17.45 37.74
C ASN A 142 -20.32 -18.45 37.35
N PHE A 143 -20.12 -19.23 36.29
CA PHE A 143 -21.07 -20.29 35.91
C PHE A 143 -21.28 -21.34 37.01
N ARG A 144 -20.22 -21.68 37.75
CA ARG A 144 -20.30 -22.66 38.84
C ARG A 144 -20.98 -22.12 40.11
N LYS A 145 -21.15 -20.80 40.24
CA LYS A 145 -21.90 -20.17 41.36
C LYS A 145 -23.40 -20.14 41.10
N ASP A 146 -23.83 -20.00 39.85
CA ASP A 146 -25.26 -19.97 39.49
C ASP A 146 -25.92 -21.37 39.47
N THR A 147 -25.12 -22.44 39.61
CA THR A 147 -25.62 -23.83 39.65
C THR A 147 -25.68 -24.42 41.08
N LYS A 148 -25.55 -23.59 42.12
CA LYS A 148 -25.77 -23.97 43.53
C LYS A 148 -26.79 -23.04 44.17
#